data_AF-A0A218PKC2-F1
#
_entry.id   AF-A0A218PKC2-F1
#
_cell.length_a   1.000
_cell.length_b   1.000
_cell.length_c   1.000
_cell.angle_alpha   90.00
_cell.angle_beta   90.00
_cell.angle_gamma   90.00
#
_symmetry.space_group_name_H-M   'P 1'
#
loop_
_entity.id
_entity.type
_entity.pdbx_description
1 polymer ?
#
loop_
_entity_poly.entity_id
_entity_poly.type
_entity_poly.pdbx_seq_one_letter_code
_entity_poly.pdbx_strand_id
1 'polypeptide(L)'
;MSAGSEASIPDRKPWRHGDACILVHFRLTPKSSKDAIEGVTSTSDGPAFQARVRAVPEHGAANAALEQLVARWLDLPKRSVSLAKGGKSRLKALQIDGEPAELDRLLEIKARELQR
;
A
#
# COMPACT_ATOMS: atom_id res chain seq x y z
N MET A 1 -7.68 9.29 -31.82
CA MET A 1 -6.34 9.51 -31.20
C MET A 1 -6.19 8.47 -30.11
N SER A 2 -5.19 7.62 -30.30
CA SER A 2 -5.07 6.27 -29.75
C SER A 2 -4.35 6.19 -28.40
N ALA A 3 -4.41 4.97 -27.84
CA ALA A 3 -3.75 4.42 -26.64
C ALA A 3 -4.54 4.60 -25.32
N GLY A 4 -4.98 3.56 -24.61
CA GLY A 4 -4.60 2.15 -24.66
C GLY A 4 -5.75 1.22 -24.29
N SER A 5 -5.96 0.24 -25.16
CA SER A 5 -6.40 -1.10 -24.77
C SER A 5 -5.34 -1.77 -23.89
N GLU A 6 -5.74 -2.89 -23.30
CA GLU A 6 -4.95 -3.82 -22.48
C GLU A 6 -4.69 -3.40 -21.03
N ALA A 7 -5.61 -3.83 -20.16
CA ALA A 7 -5.27 -5.02 -19.40
C ALA A 7 -6.58 -5.69 -18.98
N SER A 8 -6.81 -6.91 -19.48
CA SER A 8 -7.50 -7.94 -18.69
C SER A 8 -7.11 -7.75 -17.23
N ILE A 9 -8.06 -7.84 -16.31
CA ILE A 9 -7.76 -7.81 -14.88
C ILE A 9 -7.67 -9.28 -14.44
N PRO A 10 -6.57 -10.03 -14.68
CA PRO A 10 -6.35 -11.27 -13.96
C PRO A 10 -5.84 -10.86 -12.57
N ASP A 11 -6.46 -11.40 -11.51
CA ASP A 11 -5.94 -11.38 -10.14
C ASP A 11 -5.22 -10.09 -9.72
N ARG A 12 -5.95 -8.96 -9.67
CA ARG A 12 -5.36 -7.75 -9.12
C ARG A 12 -5.04 -8.02 -7.65
N LYS A 13 -3.77 -8.26 -7.33
CA LYS A 13 -3.23 -8.18 -5.97
C LYS A 13 -3.29 -6.71 -5.52
N PRO A 14 -3.32 -6.41 -4.20
CA PRO A 14 -3.22 -5.03 -3.72
C PRO A 14 -1.83 -4.40 -3.94
N TRP A 15 -0.93 -5.07 -4.65
CA TRP A 15 0.36 -4.56 -5.09
C TRP A 15 0.68 -4.96 -6.53
N ARG A 16 1.65 -4.26 -7.14
CA ARG A 16 2.13 -4.48 -8.50
C ARG A 16 3.65 -4.36 -8.54
N HIS A 17 4.29 -5.14 -9.39
CA HIS A 17 5.73 -5.03 -9.62
C HIS A 17 6.03 -3.80 -10.50
N GLY A 18 7.08 -3.06 -10.14
CA GLY A 18 7.78 -2.11 -10.99
C GLY A 18 9.16 -2.66 -11.37
N ASP A 19 10.00 -1.86 -12.03
CA ASP A 19 11.30 -2.32 -12.54
C ASP A 19 12.26 -2.81 -11.45
N ALA A 20 12.33 -2.12 -10.30
CA ALA A 20 13.19 -2.46 -9.17
C ALA A 20 12.52 -2.23 -7.80
N CYS A 21 11.19 -2.19 -7.79
CA CYS A 21 10.39 -1.90 -6.60
C CYS A 21 9.01 -2.54 -6.74
N ILE A 22 8.26 -2.57 -5.64
CA ILE A 22 6.84 -2.94 -5.66
C ILE A 22 5.99 -1.74 -5.28
N LEU A 23 4.94 -1.49 -6.07
CA LEU A 23 3.92 -0.48 -5.79
C LEU A 23 2.75 -1.14 -5.05
N VAL A 24 2.56 -0.78 -3.79
CA VAL A 24 1.51 -1.31 -2.92
C VAL A 24 0.43 -0.26 -2.69
N HIS A 25 -0.83 -0.65 -2.88
CA HIS A 25 -1.98 0.22 -2.69
C HIS A 25 -2.56 0.08 -1.29
N PHE A 26 -2.77 1.23 -0.64
CA PHE A 26 -3.35 1.35 0.68
C PHE A 26 -4.52 2.32 0.65
N ARG A 27 -5.61 1.94 1.31
CA ARG A 27 -6.71 2.84 1.65
C ARG A 27 -6.48 3.33 3.07
N LEU A 28 -6.08 4.58 3.19
CA LEU A 28 -5.77 5.21 4.47
C LEU A 28 -7.03 5.79 5.13
N THR A 29 -7.27 5.38 6.38
CA THR A 29 -8.28 5.96 7.25
C THR A 29 -7.59 6.70 8.41
N PRO A 30 -7.47 8.03 8.33
CA PRO A 30 -6.87 8.82 9.41
C PRO A 30 -7.83 8.95 10.61
N LYS A 31 -7.33 9.53 11.72
CA LYS A 31 -8.09 9.72 12.98
C LYS A 31 -8.64 8.41 13.57
N SER A 32 -7.91 7.31 13.40
CA SER A 32 -8.28 6.04 14.02
C SER A 32 -7.83 5.97 15.48
N SER A 33 -8.39 5.03 16.25
CA SER A 33 -7.97 4.75 17.62
C SER A 33 -6.68 3.93 17.70
N LYS A 34 -6.17 3.38 16.59
CA LYS A 34 -4.93 2.57 16.51
C LYS A 34 -4.27 2.67 15.14
N ASP A 35 -2.97 2.42 15.11
CA ASP A 35 -2.21 2.26 13.87
C ASP A 35 -2.18 0.77 13.51
N ALA A 36 -2.94 0.38 12.47
CA ALA A 36 -3.07 -1.03 12.11
C ALA A 36 -3.47 -1.20 10.64
N ILE A 37 -3.02 -2.30 10.04
CA ILE A 37 -3.54 -2.77 8.75
C ILE A 37 -4.56 -3.86 9.09
N GLU A 38 -5.80 -3.69 8.64
CA GLU A 38 -6.92 -4.52 9.11
C GLU A 38 -7.39 -5.55 8.08
N GLY A 39 -7.10 -5.36 6.80
CA GLY A 39 -7.70 -6.18 5.76
C GLY A 39 -7.32 -5.74 4.35
N VAL A 40 -7.85 -6.46 3.36
CA VAL A 40 -7.83 -6.07 1.95
C VAL A 40 -9.24 -5.67 1.54
N THR A 41 -9.38 -4.54 0.87
CA THR A 41 -10.67 -4.04 0.36
C THR A 41 -10.59 -3.77 -1.13
N SER A 42 -11.66 -4.05 -1.86
CA SER A 42 -11.78 -3.68 -3.26
C SER A 42 -12.12 -2.20 -3.41
N THR A 43 -11.39 -1.49 -4.27
CA THR A 43 -11.62 -0.09 -4.61
C THR A 43 -11.81 0.05 -6.12
N SER A 44 -12.25 1.22 -6.59
CA SER A 44 -12.44 1.49 -8.02
C SER A 44 -11.16 1.31 -8.85
N ASP A 45 -9.99 1.49 -8.24
CA ASP A 45 -8.69 1.30 -8.87
C ASP A 45 -8.15 -0.14 -8.73
N GLY A 46 -8.85 -1.02 -8.03
CA GLY A 46 -8.42 -2.36 -7.66
C GLY A 46 -8.36 -2.57 -6.14
N PRO A 47 -7.92 -3.74 -5.67
CA PRO A 47 -7.80 -3.99 -4.25
C PRO A 47 -6.69 -3.17 -3.61
N ALA A 48 -6.89 -2.84 -2.35
CA ALA A 48 -5.98 -2.07 -1.53
C ALA A 48 -6.01 -2.57 -0.08
N PHE A 49 -4.89 -2.47 0.61
CA PHE A 49 -4.84 -2.76 2.05
C PHE A 49 -5.52 -1.65 2.84
N GLN A 50 -6.37 -2.01 3.80
CA GLN A 50 -7.00 -1.06 4.70
C GLN A 50 -6.03 -0.70 5.82
N ALA A 51 -5.46 0.48 5.73
CA ALA A 51 -4.58 1.03 6.75
C ALA A 51 -5.32 2.08 7.59
N ARG A 52 -5.17 1.97 8.90
CA ARG A 52 -5.67 2.94 9.87
C ARG A 52 -4.50 3.59 10.57
N VAL A 53 -4.58 4.90 10.74
CA VAL A 53 -3.59 5.66 11.50
C VAL A 53 -4.29 6.62 12.45
N ARG A 54 -3.70 6.77 13.65
CA ARG A 54 -4.09 7.79 14.64
C ARG A 54 -3.76 9.18 14.15
N ALA A 55 -2.74 9.30 13.30
CA ALA A 55 -2.28 10.56 12.75
C ALA A 55 -3.43 11.32 12.06
N VAL A 56 -3.50 12.62 12.35
CA VAL A 56 -4.33 13.57 11.65
C VAL A 56 -3.72 13.85 10.26
N PRO A 57 -4.52 14.04 9.20
CA PRO A 57 -4.02 14.31 7.86
C PRO A 57 -3.53 15.75 7.69
N GLU A 58 -3.01 16.38 8.75
CA GLU A 58 -2.43 17.73 8.72
C GLU A 58 -0.96 17.67 8.31
N HIS A 59 -0.55 18.56 7.40
CA HIS A 59 0.83 18.71 6.93
C HIS A 59 1.54 17.40 6.48
N GLY A 60 0.81 16.39 6.03
CA GLY A 60 1.38 15.11 5.58
C GLY A 60 1.68 14.10 6.69
N ALA A 61 1.30 14.36 7.94
CA ALA A 61 1.52 13.45 9.07
C ALA A 61 0.86 12.08 8.84
N ALA A 62 -0.31 12.01 8.20
CA ALA A 62 -0.95 10.76 7.84
C ALA A 62 -0.13 9.92 6.83
N ASN A 63 0.61 10.56 5.92
CA ASN A 63 1.48 9.85 4.98
C ASN A 63 2.70 9.28 5.70
N ALA A 64 3.35 10.10 6.54
CA ALA A 64 4.51 9.67 7.32
C ALA A 64 4.16 8.55 8.33
N ALA A 65 2.96 8.59 8.90
CA ALA A 65 2.45 7.52 9.76
C ALA A 65 2.19 6.23 8.99
N LEU A 66 1.64 6.33 7.76
CA LEU A 66 1.42 5.18 6.89
C LEU A 66 2.77 4.54 6.47
N GLU A 67 3.75 5.33 6.04
CA GLU A 67 5.09 4.83 5.70
C GLU A 67 5.72 4.06 6.88
N GLN A 68 5.63 4.62 8.09
CA GLN A 68 6.13 3.97 9.31
C GLN A 68 5.34 2.71 9.67
N LEU A 69 4.02 2.71 9.48
CA LEU A 69 3.18 1.55 9.72
C LEU A 69 3.54 0.40 8.77
N VAL A 70 3.71 0.70 7.48
CA VAL A 70 4.04 -0.31 6.46
C VAL A 70 5.46 -0.82 6.62
N ALA A 71 6.42 0.05 6.90
CA ALA A 71 7.79 -0.33 7.21
C ALA A 71 7.84 -1.32 8.39
N ARG A 72 7.12 -1.03 9.49
CA ARG A 72 7.03 -1.96 10.64
C ARG A 72 6.27 -3.24 10.33
N TRP A 73 5.24 -3.18 9.50
CA TRP A 73 4.43 -4.34 9.15
C TRP A 73 5.19 -5.36 8.29
N LEU A 74 6.06 -4.87 7.40
CA LEU A 74 6.91 -5.71 6.53
C LEU A 74 8.31 -5.97 7.09
N ASP A 75 8.61 -5.43 8.28
CA ASP A 75 9.94 -5.47 8.89
C ASP A 75 11.05 -4.89 7.99
N LEU A 76 10.73 -3.81 7.27
CA LEU A 76 11.62 -3.12 6.35
C LEU A 76 12.09 -1.78 6.92
N PRO A 77 13.28 -1.30 6.54
CA PRO A 77 13.74 0.02 6.96
C PRO A 77 12.85 1.10 6.32
N LYS A 78 12.54 2.16 7.07
CA LYS A 78 11.68 3.27 6.59
C LYS A 78 12.13 3.85 5.25
N ARG A 79 13.44 3.89 4.97
CA ARG A 79 14.01 4.39 3.70
C ARG A 79 13.58 3.59 2.47
N SER A 80 13.19 2.33 2.65
CA SER A 80 12.72 1.47 1.58
C SER A 80 11.24 1.70 1.27
N VAL A 81 10.52 2.52 2.04
CA VAL A 81 9.09 2.76 1.85
C VAL A 81 8.87 4.24 1.58
N SER A 82 8.34 4.56 0.41
CA SER A 82 8.13 5.93 -0.03
C SER A 82 6.74 6.09 -0.65
N LEU A 83 6.09 7.24 -0.42
CA LEU A 83 4.82 7.54 -1.09
C LEU A 83 5.02 7.83 -2.58
N ALA A 84 4.57 6.94 -3.46
CA ALA A 84 4.63 7.11 -4.91
C ALA A 84 3.47 7.98 -5.44
N LYS A 85 2.23 7.71 -5.01
CA LYS A 85 1.04 8.44 -5.45
C LYS A 85 0.00 8.56 -4.34
N GLY A 86 -0.88 9.56 -4.49
CA GLY A 86 -2.05 9.70 -3.63
C GLY A 86 -1.87 10.65 -2.45
N GLY A 87 -0.87 11.53 -2.43
CA GLY A 87 -0.63 12.50 -1.34
C GLY A 87 -1.86 13.27 -0.86
N LYS A 88 -2.82 13.57 -1.76
CA LYS A 88 -4.10 14.26 -1.46
C LYS A 88 -5.34 13.35 -1.46
N SER A 89 -5.22 12.07 -1.82
CA SER A 89 -6.32 11.10 -1.88
C SER A 89 -6.33 10.16 -0.67
N ARG A 90 -7.46 9.49 -0.42
CA ARG A 90 -7.58 8.40 0.58
C ARG A 90 -6.91 7.11 0.11
N LEU A 91 -6.74 6.96 -1.21
CA LEU A 91 -5.96 5.90 -1.83
C LEU A 91 -4.52 6.37 -1.97
N LYS A 92 -3.60 5.65 -1.33
CA LYS A 92 -2.16 5.88 -1.34
C LYS A 92 -1.50 4.72 -2.06
N ALA A 93 -0.56 5.01 -2.96
CA ALA A 93 0.34 4.01 -3.50
C ALA A 93 1.72 4.25 -2.88
N LEU A 94 2.23 3.26 -2.16
CA LEU A 94 3.59 3.28 -1.64
C LEU A 94 4.49 2.49 -2.59
N GLN A 95 5.63 3.05 -2.93
CA GLN A 95 6.74 2.33 -3.52
C GLN A 95 7.57 1.71 -2.40
N ILE A 96 7.83 0.42 -2.54
CA ILE A 96 8.70 -0.33 -1.65
C ILE A 96 9.92 -0.77 -2.46
N ASP A 97 11.07 -0.20 -2.15
CA ASP A 97 12.34 -0.51 -2.77
C ASP A 97 12.96 -1.76 -2.13
N GLY A 98 13.30 -2.73 -2.97
CA GLY A 98 13.81 -4.03 -2.54
C GLY A 98 13.73 -5.06 -3.65
N GLU A 99 14.09 -6.29 -3.33
CA GLU A 99 14.03 -7.41 -4.27
C GLU A 99 12.54 -7.81 -4.50
N PRO A 100 12.02 -7.74 -5.73
CA PRO A 100 10.59 -7.96 -5.99
C PRO A 100 10.09 -9.34 -5.57
N ALA A 101 10.87 -10.42 -5.73
CA ALA A 101 10.39 -11.75 -5.37
C ALA A 101 10.21 -11.90 -3.84
N GLU A 102 11.15 -11.37 -3.05
CA GLU A 102 11.04 -11.36 -1.59
C GLU A 102 9.89 -10.46 -1.12
N LEU A 103 9.75 -9.26 -1.69
CA LEU A 103 8.65 -8.36 -1.36
C LEU A 103 7.29 -8.97 -1.71
N ASP A 104 7.17 -9.64 -2.86
CA ASP A 104 5.94 -10.34 -3.25
C ASP A 104 5.58 -11.41 -2.22
N ARG A 105 6.56 -12.24 -1.82
CA ARG A 105 6.37 -13.29 -0.82
C ARG A 105 5.93 -12.73 0.53
N LEU A 106 6.57 -11.66 1.01
CA LEU A 106 6.19 -11.00 2.26
C LEU A 106 4.76 -10.46 2.20
N LEU A 107 4.41 -9.78 1.10
CA LEU A 107 3.07 -9.24 0.90
C LEU A 107 2.01 -10.34 0.79
N GLU A 108 2.32 -11.48 0.17
CA GLU A 108 1.43 -12.63 0.13
C GLU A 108 1.17 -13.21 1.53
N ILE A 109 2.22 -13.40 2.33
CA ILE A 109 2.11 -13.88 3.71
C ILE A 109 1.21 -12.94 4.50
N LYS A 110 1.50 -11.64 4.45
CA LYS A 110 0.74 -10.65 5.20
C LYS A 110 -0.69 -10.49 4.71
N ALA A 111 -0.94 -10.58 3.40
CA ALA A 111 -2.30 -10.56 2.86
C ALA A 111 -3.11 -11.76 3.36
N ARG A 112 -2.52 -12.95 3.45
CA ARG A 112 -3.18 -14.14 4.01
C ARG A 112 -3.46 -14.01 5.50
N GLU A 113 -2.53 -13.43 6.28
CA GLU A 113 -2.76 -13.14 7.71
C GLU A 113 -3.97 -12.24 7.93
N LEU A 114 -4.21 -11.28 7.03
CA LEU A 114 -5.31 -10.33 7.10
C LEU A 114 -6.65 -10.86 6.53
N GLN A 115 -6.65 -12.05 5.93
CA GLN A 115 -7.85 -12.72 5.40
C GLN A 115 -8.40 -13.78 6.36
N ARG A 116 -7.73 -14.01 7.50
CA ARG A 116 -8.17 -14.90 8.58
C ARG A 116 -8.95 -14.15 9.65
#